data_AF-A0A5D4TI54-F1
#
_entry.id   AF-A0A5D4TI54-F1
#
_cell.length_a   1.000
_cell.length_b   1.000
_cell.length_c   1.000
_cell.angle_alpha   90.00
_cell.angle_beta   90.00
_cell.angle_gamma   90.00
#
_symmetry.space_group_name_H-M   'P 1'
#
loop_
_entity.id
_entity.type
_entity.pdbx_description
1 polymer ?
#
loop_
_entity_poly.entity_id
_entity_poly.type
_entity_poly.pdbx_seq_one_letter_code
_entity_poly.pdbx_strand_id
1 'polypeptide(L)'
;MNQTEILTEIQQLEKEILDKKKQLAEMKRNIEKEKVDNYIFSSFQNGKVSLSELFEDKDELFVVHNMGKNCSYCTMWADGFNSVFHHIRRKTAFVVSTPDEPEVQENYVAERSWNFPVVSTK
;
A
#
# COMPACT_ATOMS: atom_id res chain seq x y z
N MET A 1 -22.78 24.15 27.02
CA MET A 1 -21.86 24.88 26.14
C MET A 1 -22.62 25.47 24.98
N ASN A 2 -22.23 26.66 24.52
CA ASN A 2 -22.74 27.22 23.27
C ASN A 2 -21.99 26.63 22.06
N GLN A 3 -22.50 26.86 20.85
CA GLN A 3 -21.94 26.31 19.61
C GLN A 3 -20.46 26.68 19.41
N THR A 4 -20.06 27.90 19.80
CA THR A 4 -18.68 28.38 19.67
C THR A 4 -17.73 27.63 20.62
N GLU A 5 -18.17 27.36 21.85
CA GLU A 5 -17.40 26.56 22.82
C GLU A 5 -17.18 25.13 22.32
N ILE A 6 -18.22 24.51 21.73
CA ILE A 6 -18.13 23.16 21.16
C ILE A 6 -17.13 23.13 19.98
N LEU A 7 -17.20 24.10 19.07
CA LEU A 7 -16.26 24.19 17.94
C LEU A 7 -14.81 24.38 18.40
N THR A 8 -14.61 25.15 19.47
CA THR A 8 -13.28 25.37 20.06
C THR A 8 -12.75 24.06 20.67
N GLU A 9 -13.60 23.30 21.37
CA GLU A 9 -13.23 22.01 21.93
C GLU A 9 -12.88 20.98 20.84
N ILE A 10 -13.66 20.95 19.74
CA ILE A 10 -13.36 20.10 18.58
C ILE A 10 -11.98 20.42 18.00
N GLN A 11 -11.68 21.71 17.77
CA GLN A 11 -10.38 22.13 17.23
C GLN A 11 -9.22 21.76 18.17
N GLN A 12 -9.43 21.89 19.47
CA GLN A 12 -8.44 21.51 20.47
C GLN A 12 -8.19 19.99 20.45
N LEU A 13 -9.25 19.18 20.39
CA LEU A 13 -9.15 17.72 20.28
C LEU A 13 -8.48 17.27 18.98
N GLU A 14 -8.81 17.88 17.84
CA GLU A 14 -8.17 17.59 16.56
C GLU A 14 -6.66 17.88 16.59
N LYS A 15 -6.28 19.01 17.21
CA LYS A 15 -4.87 19.36 17.42
C LYS A 15 -4.15 18.35 18.30
N GLU A 16 -4.77 17.94 19.40
CA GLU A 16 -4.20 16.92 20.29
C GLU A 16 -4.02 15.58 19.57
N ILE A 17 -5.00 15.14 18.77
CA ILE A 17 -4.88 13.93 17.94
C ILE A 17 -3.71 14.06 16.96
N LEU A 18 -3.54 15.22 16.32
CA LEU A 18 -2.45 15.45 15.39
C LEU A 18 -1.08 15.37 16.10
N ASP A 19 -0.95 15.99 17.27
CA ASP A 19 0.29 15.99 18.03
C ASP A 19 0.62 14.58 18.57
N LYS A 20 -0.38 13.82 19.02
CA LYS A 20 -0.19 12.39 19.37
C LYS A 20 0.22 11.54 18.18
N LYS A 21 -0.35 11.77 16.99
CA LYS A 21 0.08 11.06 15.76
C LYS A 21 1.53 11.36 15.41
N LYS A 22 2.00 12.60 15.58
CA LYS A 22 3.42 12.96 15.38
C LYS A 22 4.34 12.23 16.36
N GLN A 23 4.01 12.23 17.64
CA GLN A 23 4.76 11.51 18.69
C GLN A 23 4.84 10.01 18.36
N LEU A 24 3.71 9.40 18.00
CA LEU A 24 3.68 7.98 17.61
C LEU A 24 4.57 7.69 16.39
N ALA A 25 4.57 8.56 15.38
CA ALA A 25 5.40 8.40 14.19
C ALA A 25 6.90 8.51 14.52
N GLU A 26 7.31 9.40 15.42
CA GLU A 26 8.69 9.49 15.92
C GLU A 26 9.11 8.23 16.66
N MET A 27 8.27 7.73 17.56
CA MET A 27 8.55 6.48 18.28
C MET A 27 8.71 5.30 17.31
N LYS A 28 7.82 5.16 16.30
CA LYS A 28 7.91 4.11 15.29
C LYS A 28 9.19 4.18 14.46
N ARG A 29 9.69 5.38 14.15
CA ARG A 29 10.95 5.56 13.40
C ARG A 29 12.19 5.13 14.18
N ASN A 30 12.10 5.09 15.51
CA ASN A 30 13.20 4.69 16.39
C ASN A 30 13.21 3.19 16.70
N ILE A 31 12.24 2.42 16.19
CA ILE A 31 12.23 0.96 16.33
C ILE A 31 13.34 0.37 15.43
N GLU A 32 14.07 -0.60 15.96
CA GLU A 32 15.08 -1.34 15.18
C GLU A 32 14.42 -2.09 14.02
N LYS A 33 15.05 -2.02 12.84
CA LYS A 33 14.54 -2.71 11.66
C LYS A 33 14.65 -4.21 11.87
N GLU A 34 13.53 -4.91 11.76
CA GLU A 34 13.51 -6.36 11.76
C GLU A 34 13.90 -6.89 10.38
N LYS A 35 14.73 -7.94 10.36
CA LYS A 35 15.04 -8.64 9.11
C LYS A 35 13.81 -9.45 8.70
N VAL A 36 13.35 -9.22 7.46
CA VAL A 36 12.30 -10.03 6.84
C VAL A 36 12.90 -11.12 5.96
N ASP A 37 12.21 -12.25 5.88
CA ASP A 37 12.57 -13.33 4.97
C ASP A 37 12.34 -12.93 3.51
N ASN A 38 13.08 -13.56 2.60
CA ASN A 38 12.90 -13.35 1.17
C ASN A 38 11.79 -14.26 0.63
N TYR A 39 10.53 -13.86 0.86
CA TYR A 39 9.34 -14.61 0.43
C TYR A 39 9.29 -14.80 -1.08
N ILE A 40 8.67 -15.89 -1.53
CA ILE A 40 8.37 -16.12 -2.94
C ILE A 40 6.88 -15.93 -3.15
N PHE A 41 6.54 -15.10 -4.13
CA PHE A 41 5.18 -14.83 -4.55
C PHE A 41 4.93 -15.42 -5.94
N SER A 42 3.66 -15.68 -6.24
CA SER A 42 3.23 -16.02 -7.61
C SER A 42 2.82 -14.74 -8.35
N SER A 43 3.07 -14.67 -9.66
CA SER A 43 2.65 -13.55 -10.49
C SER A 43 2.28 -14.06 -11.87
N PHE A 44 1.18 -13.54 -12.43
CA PHE A 44 0.79 -13.88 -13.80
C PHE A 44 1.80 -13.39 -14.85
N GLN A 45 2.60 -12.37 -14.54
CA GLN A 45 3.57 -11.78 -15.46
C GLN A 45 4.86 -12.60 -15.52
N ASN A 46 5.35 -13.07 -14.38
CA ASN A 46 6.69 -13.65 -14.23
C ASN A 46 6.69 -15.08 -13.66
N GLY A 47 5.51 -15.66 -13.39
CA GLY A 47 5.37 -16.97 -12.75
C GLY A 47 5.65 -16.89 -11.24
N LYS A 48 6.93 -16.85 -10.86
CA LYS A 48 7.38 -16.69 -9.47
C LYS A 48 8.34 -15.52 -9.34
N VAL A 49 8.22 -14.77 -8.25
CA VAL A 49 9.07 -13.62 -7.94
C VAL A 49 9.36 -13.55 -6.45
N SER A 50 10.62 -13.31 -6.07
CA SER A 50 11.01 -13.13 -4.68
C SER A 50 10.75 -11.71 -4.18
N LEU A 51 10.63 -11.53 -2.86
CA LEU A 51 10.48 -10.21 -2.25
C LEU A 51 11.62 -9.27 -2.66
N SER A 52 12.87 -9.75 -2.66
CA SER A 52 14.03 -8.96 -3.08
C SER A 52 13.97 -8.53 -4.54
N GLU A 53 13.40 -9.35 -5.43
CA GLU A 53 13.27 -8.99 -6.85
C GLU A 53 12.22 -7.88 -7.06
N LEU A 54 11.22 -7.78 -6.17
CA LEU A 54 10.23 -6.70 -6.22
C LEU A 54 10.82 -5.31 -5.93
N PHE A 55 12.02 -5.22 -5.34
CA PHE A 55 12.72 -3.95 -5.14
C PHE A 55 13.35 -3.41 -6.44
N GLU A 56 13.60 -4.28 -7.42
CA GLU A 56 14.26 -3.92 -8.67
C GLU A 56 15.61 -3.21 -8.43
N ASP A 57 15.74 -1.95 -8.86
CA ASP A 57 16.91 -1.09 -8.67
C ASP A 57 16.73 -0.08 -7.52
N LYS A 58 15.77 -0.30 -6.61
CA LYS A 58 15.38 0.63 -5.53
C LYS A 58 15.73 0.10 -4.15
N ASP A 59 15.96 1.01 -3.22
CA ASP A 59 16.22 0.69 -1.81
C ASP A 59 14.94 0.53 -0.97
N GLU A 60 13.80 0.97 -1.50
CA GLU A 60 12.50 0.98 -0.82
C GLU A 60 11.43 0.34 -1.72
N LEU A 61 10.54 -0.43 -1.10
CA LEU A 61 9.38 -1.04 -1.75
C LEU A 61 8.09 -0.60 -1.06
N PHE A 62 7.16 -0.03 -1.83
CA PHE A 62 5.81 0.25 -1.36
C PHE A 62 4.87 -0.92 -1.68
N VAL A 63 4.42 -1.62 -0.64
CA VAL A 63 3.50 -2.76 -0.75
C VAL A 63 2.09 -2.32 -0.41
N VAL A 64 1.18 -2.44 -1.37
CA VAL A 64 -0.26 -2.20 -1.16
C VAL A 64 -0.95 -3.53 -0.93
N HIS A 65 -1.41 -3.75 0.29
CA HIS A 65 -2.22 -4.92 0.62
C HIS A 65 -3.65 -4.75 0.13
N ASN A 66 -4.04 -5.56 -0.84
CA ASN A 66 -5.34 -5.55 -1.46
C ASN A 66 -6.01 -6.90 -1.20
N MET A 67 -7.28 -6.89 -0.75
CA MET A 67 -8.02 -8.11 -0.42
C MET A 67 -8.53 -8.86 -1.68
N GLY A 68 -8.10 -8.44 -2.86
CA GLY A 68 -8.42 -9.05 -4.13
C GLY A 68 -9.75 -8.56 -4.71
N LYS A 69 -10.18 -9.22 -5.79
CA LYS A 69 -11.38 -8.87 -6.58
C LYS A 69 -12.66 -8.75 -5.75
N ASN A 70 -12.74 -9.44 -4.61
CA ASN A 70 -13.92 -9.43 -3.74
C ASN A 70 -14.07 -8.14 -2.90
N CYS A 71 -13.04 -7.28 -2.85
CA CYS A 71 -13.07 -6.03 -2.08
C CYS A 71 -13.18 -4.81 -3.00
N SER A 72 -14.39 -4.31 -3.20
CA SER A 72 -14.64 -3.13 -4.04
C SER A 72 -13.85 -1.89 -3.61
N TYR A 73 -13.69 -1.66 -2.31
CA TYR A 73 -12.89 -0.55 -1.78
C TYR A 73 -11.41 -0.70 -2.10
N CYS A 74 -10.87 -1.91 -2.04
CA CYS A 74 -9.47 -2.19 -2.35
C CYS A 74 -9.20 -1.94 -3.82
N THR A 75 -10.12 -2.37 -4.69
CA THR A 75 -10.10 -2.04 -6.12
C THR A 75 -10.15 -0.55 -6.36
N MET A 76 -11.11 0.15 -5.75
CA MET A 76 -11.23 1.61 -5.91
C MET A 76 -9.94 2.34 -5.53
N TRP A 77 -9.28 1.94 -4.44
CA TRP A 77 -7.99 2.50 -4.05
C TRP A 77 -6.87 2.14 -5.02
N ALA A 78 -6.82 0.89 -5.49
CA ALA A 78 -5.84 0.44 -6.47
C ALA A 78 -5.98 1.16 -7.82
N ASP A 79 -7.21 1.39 -8.29
CA ASP A 79 -7.52 2.19 -9.49
C ASP A 79 -6.92 3.60 -9.37
N GLY A 80 -6.88 4.18 -8.17
CA GLY A 80 -6.27 5.48 -7.92
C GLY A 80 -4.76 5.53 -8.18
N PHE A 81 -4.03 4.42 -8.01
CA PHE A 81 -2.58 4.39 -8.24
C PHE A 81 -2.22 4.42 -9.72
N ASN A 82 -3.09 3.98 -10.61
CA ASN A 82 -2.78 3.84 -12.03
C ASN A 82 -2.21 5.12 -12.67
N SER A 83 -2.83 6.26 -12.37
CA SER A 83 -2.43 7.56 -12.92
C SER A 83 -1.12 8.08 -12.30
N VAL A 84 -0.81 7.71 -11.06
CA VAL A 84 0.34 8.24 -10.30
C VAL A 84 1.50 7.25 -10.18
N PHE A 85 1.32 6.00 -10.60
CA PHE A 85 2.30 4.93 -10.46
C PHE A 85 3.67 5.32 -11.01
N HIS A 86 3.69 5.94 -12.20
CA HIS A 86 4.93 6.40 -12.82
C HIS A 86 5.69 7.48 -12.01
N HIS A 87 5.00 8.25 -11.17
CA HIS A 87 5.64 9.19 -10.24
C HIS A 87 6.20 8.46 -9.02
N ILE A 88 5.48 7.47 -8.50
CA ILE A 88 5.91 6.64 -7.36
C ILE A 88 7.18 5.87 -7.72
N ARG A 89 7.16 5.17 -8.87
CA ARG A 89 8.24 4.31 -9.38
C ARG A 89 9.57 5.05 -9.59
N ARG A 90 9.55 6.37 -9.75
CA ARG A 90 10.78 7.18 -9.83
C ARG A 90 11.58 7.20 -8.53
N LYS A 91 10.94 6.96 -7.39
CA LYS A 91 11.57 7.03 -6.06
C LYS A 91 11.65 5.67 -5.36
N THR A 92 10.61 4.85 -5.48
CA THR A 92 10.48 3.58 -4.76
C THR A 92 9.88 2.52 -5.69
N ALA A 93 10.20 1.26 -5.47
CA ALA A 93 9.50 0.17 -6.12
C ALA A 93 8.06 0.08 -5.58
N PHE A 94 7.16 -0.56 -6.33
CA PHE A 94 5.75 -0.61 -5.96
C PHE A 94 5.12 -1.91 -6.42
N VAL A 95 4.29 -2.50 -5.56
CA VAL A 95 3.55 -3.73 -5.85
C VAL A 95 2.21 -3.74 -5.13
N VAL A 96 1.18 -4.28 -5.78
CA VAL A 96 -0.07 -4.66 -5.12
C VAL A 96 -0.04 -6.15 -4.81
N SER A 97 -0.21 -6.51 -3.54
CA SER A 97 -0.31 -7.91 -3.11
C SER A 97 -1.78 -8.30 -2.95
N THR A 98 -2.21 -9.42 -3.54
CA THR A 98 -3.57 -9.95 -3.41
C THR A 98 -3.59 -11.42 -2.97
N PRO A 99 -4.71 -11.93 -2.43
CA PRO A 99 -4.92 -13.36 -2.24
C PRO A 99 -5.45 -14.06 -3.52
N ASP A 100 -5.59 -13.33 -4.64
CA ASP A 100 -6.13 -13.88 -5.88
C ASP A 100 -5.08 -14.75 -6.58
N GLU A 101 -5.52 -15.84 -7.21
CA GLU A 101 -4.64 -16.67 -8.05
C GLU A 101 -4.12 -15.89 -9.26
N PRO A 102 -2.95 -16.23 -9.84
CA PRO A 102 -2.40 -15.53 -11.00
C PRO A 102 -3.39 -15.34 -12.16
N GLU A 103 -4.19 -16.35 -12.51
CA GLU A 103 -5.19 -16.24 -13.58
C GLU A 103 -6.27 -15.19 -13.27
N VAL A 104 -6.69 -15.08 -12.00
CA VAL A 104 -7.65 -14.06 -11.57
C VAL A 104 -7.00 -12.68 -11.61
N GLN A 105 -5.74 -12.57 -11.20
CA GLN A 105 -4.97 -11.31 -11.26
C GLN A 105 -4.84 -10.80 -12.70
N GLU A 106 -4.48 -11.66 -13.64
CA GLU A 106 -4.33 -11.30 -15.05
C GLU A 106 -5.62 -10.69 -15.60
N ASN A 107 -6.74 -11.40 -15.44
CA ASN A 107 -8.04 -10.94 -15.89
C ASN A 107 -8.43 -9.60 -15.24
N TYR A 108 -8.14 -9.45 -13.94
CA TYR A 108 -8.53 -8.26 -13.20
C TYR A 108 -7.68 -7.04 -13.54
N VAL A 109 -6.36 -7.23 -13.67
CA VAL A 109 -5.43 -6.20 -14.14
C VAL A 109 -5.80 -5.75 -15.54
N ALA A 110 -6.15 -6.68 -16.44
CA ALA A 110 -6.59 -6.35 -17.79
C ALA A 110 -7.91 -5.54 -17.79
N GLU A 111 -8.92 -5.97 -17.04
CA GLU A 111 -10.21 -5.27 -16.89
C GLU A 111 -10.02 -3.82 -16.41
N ARG A 112 -9.11 -3.63 -15.44
CA ARG A 112 -8.86 -2.33 -14.80
C ARG A 112 -7.78 -1.51 -15.48
N SER A 113 -7.13 -2.07 -16.50
CA SER A 113 -5.96 -1.50 -17.16
C SER A 113 -4.87 -1.11 -16.15
N TRP A 114 -4.66 -1.94 -15.13
CA TRP A 114 -3.62 -1.67 -14.14
C TRP A 114 -2.23 -1.74 -14.77
N ASN A 115 -1.40 -0.72 -14.51
CA ASN A 115 -0.07 -0.57 -15.14
C ASN A 115 1.09 -0.85 -14.18
N PHE A 116 0.79 -1.40 -13.01
CA PHE A 116 1.74 -1.68 -11.94
C PHE A 116 1.83 -3.18 -11.62
N PRO A 117 2.93 -3.65 -11.00
CA PRO A 117 3.10 -5.04 -10.62
C PRO A 117 2.04 -5.52 -9.62
N VAL A 118 1.55 -6.75 -9.84
CA VAL A 118 0.64 -7.45 -8.92
C VAL A 118 1.20 -8.84 -8.62
N VAL A 119 1.15 -9.22 -7.34
CA VAL A 119 1.62 -10.53 -6.86
C VAL A 119 0.59 -11.20 -5.98
N SER A 120 0.56 -12.54 -6.05
CA SER A 120 -0.27 -13.40 -5.22
C SER A 120 0.49 -13.82 -3.97
N THR A 121 -0.21 -13.74 -2.84
CA THR A 121 0.29 -14.14 -1.52
C THR A 121 -0.09 -15.56 -1.11
N LYS A 122 -0.77 -16.28 -2.01
CA LYS A 122 -1.07 -17.70 -1.84
C LYS A 122 0.10 -18.61 -2.19
#